data_AF-A0A841HQK2-F1
#
_entry.id   AF-A0A841HQK2-F1
#
_cell.length_a   1.000
_cell.length_b   1.000
_cell.length_c   1.000
_cell.angle_alpha   90.00
_cell.angle_beta   90.00
_cell.angle_gamma   90.00
#
_symmetry.space_group_name_H-M   'P 1'
#
loop_
_entity.id
_entity.type
_entity.pdbx_description
1 polymer ?
#
loop_
_entity_poly.entity_id
_entity_poly.type
_entity_poly.pdbx_seq_one_letter_code
_entity_poly.pdbx_strand_id
1 'polypeptide(L)'
;MKEEHRIAVFRAQTANTRELGVAWTHVNRQINALILRKQDKSVEVTTKLLALIYCALAESTFSKLIHTPHCLTLDEIEQIKQATRTSGVREGWIKCAELAVRRIDGAKSNHAQNVLKKLGKLIEMYVFDPSLIRNKLAHGQWSVALNRENDAVNDNLTNEITNLDVIELYRRKHALEKLASILEDIVESPNKAHRRDYWTHLTALEEKQAEFATWTMRKKAEQLTAKRSRAPEGK
;
A
#
# COMPACT_ATOMS: atom_id res chain seq x y z
N MET A 1 9.26 4.01 -24.74
CA MET A 1 8.09 4.90 -24.51
C MET A 1 8.41 6.30 -25.04
N LYS A 2 7.43 7.14 -25.39
CA LYS A 2 7.66 8.58 -25.67
C LYS A 2 7.18 9.43 -24.50
N GLU A 3 7.67 10.64 -24.36
CA GLU A 3 7.34 11.54 -23.25
C GLU A 3 5.83 11.83 -23.13
N GLU A 4 5.16 12.09 -24.25
CA GLU A 4 3.71 12.31 -24.30
C GLU A 4 2.93 11.11 -23.73
N HIS A 5 3.39 9.89 -24.02
CA HIS A 5 2.80 8.67 -23.47
C HIS A 5 3.02 8.56 -21.95
N ARG A 6 4.19 8.97 -21.44
CA ARG A 6 4.46 9.01 -19.98
C ARG A 6 3.46 9.93 -19.29
N ILE A 7 3.28 11.14 -19.83
CA ILE A 7 2.36 12.14 -19.27
C ILE A 7 0.91 11.63 -19.30
N ALA A 8 0.49 10.98 -20.39
CA ALA A 8 -0.85 10.39 -20.51
C ALA A 8 -1.08 9.31 -19.44
N VAL A 9 -0.11 8.40 -19.25
CA VAL A 9 -0.21 7.36 -18.21
C VAL A 9 -0.22 7.97 -16.82
N PHE A 10 0.64 8.95 -16.53
CA PHE A 10 0.66 9.64 -15.25
C PHE A 10 -0.68 10.29 -14.91
N ARG A 11 -1.31 10.98 -15.87
CA ARG A 11 -2.64 11.60 -15.70
C ARG A 11 -3.72 10.55 -15.44
N ALA A 12 -3.73 9.47 -16.23
CA ALA A 12 -4.68 8.38 -16.06
C ALA A 12 -4.55 7.73 -14.67
N GLN A 13 -3.33 7.45 -14.22
CA GLN A 13 -3.10 6.84 -12.91
C GLN A 13 -3.33 7.80 -11.74
N THR A 14 -3.15 9.10 -11.95
CA THR A 14 -3.59 10.12 -10.99
C THR A 14 -5.12 10.11 -10.82
N ALA A 15 -5.89 9.95 -11.90
CA ALA A 15 -7.34 9.78 -11.81
C ALA A 15 -7.72 8.46 -11.10
N ASN A 16 -7.09 7.34 -11.46
CA ASN A 16 -7.36 6.05 -10.84
C ASN A 16 -7.04 6.03 -9.34
N THR A 17 -5.90 6.57 -8.92
CA THR A 17 -5.52 6.65 -7.49
C THR A 17 -6.51 7.49 -6.70
N ARG A 18 -7.01 8.60 -7.27
CA ARG A 18 -8.05 9.42 -6.65
C ARG A 18 -9.35 8.65 -6.50
N GLU A 19 -9.80 7.97 -7.55
CA GLU A 19 -11.04 7.19 -7.54
C GLU A 19 -10.96 6.02 -6.54
N LEU A 20 -9.83 5.32 -6.50
CA LEU A 20 -9.60 4.26 -5.51
C LEU A 20 -9.55 4.80 -4.07
N GLY A 21 -9.06 6.02 -3.86
CA GLY A 21 -9.15 6.72 -2.57
C GLY A 21 -10.60 7.04 -2.16
N VAL A 22 -11.45 7.40 -3.12
CA VAL A 22 -12.89 7.57 -2.90
C VAL A 22 -13.53 6.22 -2.56
N ALA A 23 -13.29 5.19 -3.37
CA ALA A 23 -13.81 3.83 -3.14
C ALA A 23 -13.43 3.30 -1.75
N TRP A 24 -12.16 3.47 -1.36
CA TRP A 24 -11.67 3.16 -0.01
C TRP A 24 -12.50 3.84 1.08
N THR A 25 -12.72 5.14 0.94
CA THR A 25 -13.46 5.94 1.92
C THR A 25 -14.91 5.47 2.05
N HIS A 26 -15.55 5.16 0.93
CA HIS A 26 -16.93 4.65 0.90
C HIS A 26 -17.04 3.27 1.54
N VAL A 27 -16.21 2.31 1.14
CA VAL A 27 -16.23 0.95 1.68
C VAL A 27 -15.86 0.96 3.16
N ASN A 28 -14.88 1.76 3.58
CA ASN A 28 -14.53 1.92 4.99
C ASN A 28 -15.69 2.49 5.84
N ARG A 29 -16.44 3.44 5.28
CA ARG A 29 -17.65 3.96 5.94
C ARG A 29 -18.71 2.88 6.10
N GLN A 30 -18.89 2.02 5.08
CA GLN A 30 -19.80 0.87 5.17
C GLN A 30 -19.35 -0.10 6.26
N ILE A 31 -18.06 -0.44 6.34
CA ILE A 31 -17.50 -1.28 7.42
C ILE A 31 -17.84 -0.69 8.80
N ASN A 32 -17.64 0.62 8.99
CA ASN A 32 -17.98 1.27 10.26
C ASN A 32 -19.48 1.15 10.62
N ALA A 33 -20.37 1.28 9.63
CA ALA A 33 -21.80 1.11 9.83
C ALA A 33 -22.17 -0.34 10.17
N LEU A 34 -21.52 -1.32 9.53
CA LEU A 34 -21.71 -2.75 9.80
C LEU A 34 -21.22 -3.14 11.20
N ILE A 35 -20.08 -2.58 11.66
CA ILE A 35 -19.58 -2.74 13.03
C ILE A 35 -20.61 -2.24 14.04
N LEU A 36 -21.18 -1.05 13.82
CA LEU A 36 -22.22 -0.49 14.70
C LEU A 36 -23.50 -1.32 14.74
N ARG A 37 -23.78 -2.09 13.68
CA ARG A 37 -24.92 -3.01 13.59
C ARG A 37 -24.59 -4.42 14.08
N LYS A 38 -23.35 -4.67 14.52
CA LYS A 38 -22.87 -6.00 14.96
C LYS A 38 -23.05 -7.08 13.88
N GLN A 39 -22.83 -6.72 12.62
CA GLN A 39 -22.95 -7.63 11.48
C GLN A 39 -21.59 -8.23 11.11
N ASP A 40 -21.07 -9.12 11.96
CA ASP A 40 -19.68 -9.59 11.91
C ASP A 40 -19.31 -10.22 10.56
N LYS A 41 -20.17 -11.08 10.00
CA LYS A 41 -19.91 -11.68 8.68
C LYS A 41 -19.87 -10.65 7.56
N SER A 42 -20.74 -9.63 7.62
CA SER A 42 -20.71 -8.54 6.64
C SER A 42 -19.46 -7.68 6.80
N VAL A 43 -18.99 -7.45 8.04
CA VAL A 43 -17.70 -6.78 8.30
C VAL A 43 -16.56 -7.56 7.68
N GLU A 44 -16.51 -8.87 7.86
CA GLU A 44 -15.49 -9.76 7.29
C GLU A 44 -15.47 -9.67 5.75
N VAL A 45 -16.62 -9.88 5.11
CA VAL A 45 -16.73 -9.83 3.63
C VAL A 45 -16.35 -8.45 3.09
N THR A 46 -16.84 -7.38 3.73
CA THR A 46 -16.55 -6.01 3.29
C THR A 46 -15.09 -5.62 3.52
N THR A 47 -14.44 -6.19 4.55
CA THR A 47 -12.99 -6.03 4.78
C THR A 47 -12.18 -6.70 3.67
N LYS A 48 -12.57 -7.89 3.23
CA LYS A 48 -11.94 -8.57 2.07
C LYS A 48 -12.09 -7.77 0.79
N LEU A 49 -13.25 -7.14 0.56
CA LEU A 49 -13.44 -6.20 -0.56
C LEU A 49 -12.52 -4.98 -0.44
N LEU A 50 -12.37 -4.42 0.76
CA LEU A 50 -11.45 -3.30 0.99
C LEU A 50 -9.99 -3.70 0.73
N ALA A 51 -9.60 -4.96 1.00
CA ALA A 51 -8.28 -5.47 0.66
C ALA A 51 -8.04 -5.58 -0.86
N LEU A 52 -9.07 -5.89 -1.64
CA LEU A 52 -8.97 -5.82 -3.11
C LEU A 52 -8.75 -4.37 -3.58
N ILE A 53 -9.49 -3.42 -3.00
CA ILE A 53 -9.32 -1.98 -3.28
C ILE A 53 -7.90 -1.53 -2.88
N TYR A 54 -7.39 -2.00 -1.74
CA TYR A 54 -6.02 -1.73 -1.28
C TYR A 54 -5.00 -2.10 -2.35
N CYS A 55 -5.06 -3.31 -2.88
CA CYS A 55 -4.09 -3.78 -3.86
C CYS A 55 -4.21 -3.05 -5.19
N ALA A 56 -5.43 -2.72 -5.63
CA ALA A 56 -5.62 -1.86 -6.80
C ALA A 56 -5.05 -0.44 -6.56
N LEU A 57 -5.19 0.10 -5.34
CA LEU A 57 -4.58 1.37 -4.96
C LEU A 57 -3.05 1.28 -4.98
N ALA A 58 -2.46 0.18 -4.49
CA ALA A 58 -1.02 -0.05 -4.54
C ALA A 58 -0.48 -0.11 -5.98
N GLU A 59 -1.16 -0.84 -6.86
CA GLU A 59 -0.78 -0.95 -8.28
C GLU A 59 -0.88 0.40 -9.02
N SER A 60 -1.99 1.13 -8.83
CA SER A 60 -2.18 2.45 -9.46
C SER A 60 -1.22 3.50 -8.90
N THR A 61 -0.95 3.47 -7.59
CA THR A 61 0.04 4.35 -6.95
C THR A 61 1.43 4.08 -7.49
N PHE A 62 1.83 2.82 -7.65
CA PHE A 62 3.12 2.46 -8.23
C PHE A 62 3.23 2.94 -9.68
N SER A 63 2.18 2.70 -10.47
CA SER A 63 2.15 3.12 -11.87
C SER A 63 2.19 4.65 -11.99
N LYS A 64 1.48 5.39 -11.13
CA LYS A 64 1.60 6.85 -11.04
C LYS A 64 3.05 7.26 -10.74
N LEU A 65 3.63 6.73 -9.66
CA LEU A 65 4.97 7.06 -9.17
C LEU A 65 6.04 6.92 -10.27
N ILE A 66 6.09 5.78 -10.95
CA ILE A 66 7.14 5.54 -11.94
C ILE A 66 6.98 6.42 -13.19
N HIS A 67 5.76 6.91 -13.46
CA HIS A 67 5.49 7.82 -14.59
C HIS A 67 5.49 9.29 -14.18
N THR A 68 5.81 9.65 -12.93
CA THR A 68 5.92 11.05 -12.52
C THR A 68 6.89 11.79 -13.45
N PRO A 69 6.45 12.90 -14.11
CA PRO A 69 7.30 13.64 -15.05
C PRO A 69 8.59 14.14 -14.38
N HIS A 70 9.68 14.19 -15.15
CA HIS A 70 11.00 14.66 -14.72
C HIS A 70 11.69 13.86 -13.60
N CYS A 71 11.03 12.85 -13.04
CA CYS A 71 11.60 11.95 -12.04
C CYS A 71 12.49 10.88 -12.70
N LEU A 72 11.92 9.76 -13.15
CA LEU A 72 12.66 8.68 -13.80
C LEU A 72 12.81 8.91 -15.31
N THR A 73 13.93 8.47 -15.88
CA THR A 73 14.12 8.40 -17.34
C THR A 73 13.24 7.31 -17.95
N LEU A 74 12.96 7.42 -19.25
CA LEU A 74 12.13 6.44 -19.95
C LEU A 74 12.75 5.03 -19.95
N ASP A 75 14.08 4.93 -19.96
CA ASP A 75 14.80 3.66 -19.89
C ASP A 75 14.74 3.04 -18.48
N GLU A 76 14.84 3.86 -17.43
CA GLU A 76 14.62 3.41 -16.04
C GLU A 76 13.21 2.88 -15.84
N ILE A 77 12.20 3.55 -16.41
CA ILE A 77 10.81 3.09 -16.38
C ILE A 77 10.69 1.73 -17.07
N GLU A 78 11.35 1.54 -18.22
CA GLU A 78 11.31 0.25 -18.91
C GLU A 78 12.04 -0.86 -18.11
N GLN A 79 13.15 -0.55 -17.44
CA GLN A 79 13.81 -1.50 -16.53
C GLN A 79 12.87 -1.96 -15.41
N ILE A 80 12.13 -1.03 -14.80
CA ILE A 80 11.15 -1.34 -13.75
C ILE A 80 10.01 -2.20 -14.30
N LYS A 81 9.47 -1.84 -15.48
CA LYS A 81 8.41 -2.62 -16.13
C LYS A 81 8.88 -4.01 -16.50
N GLN A 82 10.11 -4.15 -16.98
CA GLN A 82 10.69 -5.44 -17.31
C GLN A 82 10.81 -6.31 -16.05
N ALA A 83 11.38 -5.78 -14.96
CA ALA A 83 11.45 -6.49 -13.68
C ALA A 83 10.05 -6.93 -13.18
N THR A 84 9.06 -6.04 -13.33
CA THR A 84 7.66 -6.33 -12.98
C THR A 84 7.09 -7.49 -13.80
N ARG A 85 7.33 -7.51 -15.11
CA ARG A 85 6.83 -8.56 -16.02
C ARG A 85 7.50 -9.90 -15.78
N THR A 86 8.81 -9.92 -15.53
CA THR A 86 9.58 -11.17 -15.40
C THR A 86 9.41 -11.80 -14.02
N SER A 87 9.27 -10.98 -12.97
CA SER A 87 9.45 -11.44 -11.59
C SER A 87 8.37 -10.93 -10.64
N GLY A 88 7.36 -10.21 -11.17
CA GLY A 88 6.19 -9.75 -10.43
C GLY A 88 6.34 -8.35 -9.85
N VAL A 89 5.22 -7.83 -9.34
CA VAL A 89 5.09 -6.45 -8.83
C VAL A 89 6.11 -6.10 -7.75
N ARG A 90 6.45 -7.07 -6.88
CA ARG A 90 7.49 -6.92 -5.86
C ARG A 90 8.81 -6.45 -6.45
N GLU A 91 9.30 -7.15 -7.47
CA GLU A 91 10.59 -6.81 -8.10
C GLU A 91 10.52 -5.49 -8.86
N GLY A 92 9.34 -5.11 -9.38
CA GLY A 92 9.11 -3.76 -9.87
C GLY A 92 9.41 -2.69 -8.82
N TRP A 93 8.80 -2.82 -7.64
CA TRP A 93 9.00 -1.89 -6.52
C TRP A 93 10.44 -1.86 -6.02
N ILE A 94 11.07 -3.03 -5.86
CA ILE A 94 12.48 -3.13 -5.47
C ILE A 94 13.36 -2.44 -6.51
N LYS A 95 13.11 -2.69 -7.80
CA LYS A 95 13.86 -2.05 -8.88
C LYS A 95 13.72 -0.53 -8.88
N CYS A 96 12.52 -0.03 -8.63
CA CYS A 96 12.27 1.40 -8.47
C CYS A 96 13.07 1.98 -7.30
N ALA A 97 13.10 1.30 -6.15
CA ALA A 97 13.87 1.73 -4.98
C ALA A 97 15.38 1.73 -5.25
N GLU A 98 15.91 0.72 -5.96
CA GLU A 98 17.30 0.69 -6.38
C GLU A 98 17.68 1.91 -7.23
N LEU A 99 16.86 2.24 -8.23
CA LEU A 99 17.12 3.35 -9.14
C LEU A 99 17.01 4.69 -8.42
N ALA A 100 16.03 4.83 -7.52
CA ALA A 100 15.89 6.00 -6.67
C ALA A 100 17.14 6.21 -5.80
N VAL A 101 17.58 5.17 -5.09
CA VAL A 101 18.72 5.26 -4.15
C VAL A 101 20.05 5.53 -4.85
N ARG A 102 20.24 5.10 -6.11
CA ARG A 102 21.44 5.41 -6.91
C ARG A 102 21.66 6.90 -7.13
N ARG A 103 20.59 7.70 -7.03
CA ARG A 103 20.63 9.15 -7.25
C ARG A 103 21.07 9.93 -6.01
N ILE A 104 21.25 9.27 -4.85
CA ILE A 104 21.70 9.94 -3.63
C ILE A 104 23.22 10.15 -3.70
N ASP A 105 23.70 11.35 -4.05
CA ASP A 105 25.14 11.63 -4.07
C ASP A 105 25.72 11.83 -2.66
N GLY A 106 27.03 11.57 -2.53
CA GLY A 106 27.84 12.04 -1.40
C GLY A 106 27.49 11.44 -0.02
N ALA A 107 26.62 10.44 0.04
CA ALA A 107 26.36 9.72 1.28
C ALA A 107 27.52 8.75 1.56
N LYS A 108 27.98 8.68 2.82
CA LYS A 108 28.95 7.66 3.28
C LYS A 108 28.55 6.29 2.70
N SER A 109 29.51 5.49 2.24
CA SER A 109 29.32 4.27 1.41
C SER A 109 28.15 3.35 1.80
N ASN A 110 27.75 3.34 3.08
CA ASN A 110 26.72 2.45 3.62
C ASN A 110 25.31 3.06 3.72
N HIS A 111 25.15 4.37 3.55
CA HIS A 111 23.85 5.04 3.75
C HIS A 111 22.81 4.63 2.71
N ALA A 112 23.17 4.69 1.42
CA ALA A 112 22.32 4.26 0.31
C ALA A 112 21.87 2.79 0.50
N GLN A 113 22.79 1.90 0.85
CA GLN A 113 22.50 0.50 1.13
C GLN A 113 21.53 0.31 2.32
N ASN A 114 21.70 1.08 3.39
CA ASN A 114 20.79 1.04 4.54
C ASN A 114 19.38 1.54 4.19
N VAL A 115 19.27 2.60 3.39
CA VAL A 115 17.99 3.10 2.88
C VAL A 115 17.31 2.04 2.01
N LEU A 116 18.04 1.45 1.05
CA LEU A 116 17.50 0.38 0.19
C LEU A 116 17.03 -0.82 1.00
N LYS A 117 17.80 -1.27 2.00
CA LYS A 117 17.40 -2.37 2.89
C LYS A 117 16.12 -2.06 3.66
N LYS A 118 15.96 -0.82 4.13
CA LYS A 118 14.76 -0.39 4.84
C LYS A 118 13.55 -0.31 3.91
N LEU A 119 13.71 0.28 2.72
CA LEU A 119 12.67 0.32 1.68
C LEU A 119 12.24 -1.08 1.27
N GLY A 120 13.19 -2.00 1.06
CA GLY A 120 12.89 -3.38 0.71
C GLY A 120 12.02 -4.09 1.75
N LYS A 121 12.29 -3.88 3.05
CA LYS A 121 11.42 -4.40 4.12
C LYS A 121 10.01 -3.82 4.10
N LEU A 122 9.88 -2.53 3.83
CA LEU A 122 8.57 -1.85 3.75
C LEU A 122 7.78 -2.34 2.53
N ILE A 123 8.45 -2.53 1.38
CA ILE A 123 7.86 -3.08 0.16
C ILE A 123 7.36 -4.50 0.43
N GLU A 124 8.15 -5.34 1.11
CA GLU A 124 7.74 -6.70 1.47
C GLU A 124 6.44 -6.68 2.28
N MET A 125 6.49 -6.00 3.42
CA MET A 125 5.44 -6.04 4.44
C MET A 125 4.14 -5.39 3.98
N TYR A 126 4.23 -4.30 3.22
CA TYR A 126 3.06 -3.48 2.90
C TYR A 126 2.62 -3.59 1.45
N VAL A 127 3.44 -4.07 0.52
CA VAL A 127 3.03 -4.23 -0.87
C VAL A 127 2.93 -5.71 -1.26
N PHE A 128 3.97 -6.49 -0.97
CA PHE A 128 4.03 -7.88 -1.41
C PHE A 128 3.14 -8.81 -0.59
N ASP A 129 3.28 -8.85 0.74
CA ASP A 129 2.47 -9.74 1.58
C ASP A 129 0.96 -9.52 1.36
N PRO A 130 0.44 -8.27 1.28
CA PRO A 130 -0.97 -8.05 0.96
C PRO A 130 -1.38 -8.53 -0.44
N SER A 131 -0.45 -8.53 -1.40
CA SER A 131 -0.72 -9.02 -2.75
C SER A 131 -0.96 -10.54 -2.79
N LEU A 132 -0.36 -11.30 -1.86
CA LEU A 132 -0.60 -12.74 -1.72
C LEU A 132 -2.04 -13.00 -1.31
N ILE A 133 -2.54 -12.26 -0.31
CA ILE A 133 -3.95 -12.31 0.11
C ILE A 133 -4.86 -11.93 -1.05
N ARG A 134 -4.58 -10.82 -1.77
CA ARG A 134 -5.37 -10.41 -2.95
C ARG A 134 -5.45 -11.52 -3.98
N ASN A 135 -4.33 -12.15 -4.32
CA ASN A 135 -4.31 -13.20 -5.35
C ASN A 135 -5.28 -14.33 -4.97
N LYS A 136 -5.26 -14.76 -3.71
CA LYS A 136 -6.17 -15.80 -3.23
C LYS A 136 -7.63 -15.33 -3.29
N LEU A 137 -7.95 -14.13 -2.81
CA LEU A 137 -9.31 -13.57 -2.89
C LEU A 137 -9.81 -13.43 -4.33
N ALA A 138 -8.98 -12.95 -5.25
CA ALA A 138 -9.31 -12.78 -6.66
C ALA A 138 -9.55 -14.12 -7.38
N HIS A 139 -8.88 -15.19 -6.94
CA HIS A 139 -9.09 -16.56 -7.44
C HIS A 139 -10.25 -17.30 -6.75
N GLY A 140 -11.10 -16.61 -5.98
CA GLY A 140 -12.26 -17.22 -5.33
C GLY A 140 -11.95 -17.94 -4.02
N GLN A 141 -10.71 -17.88 -3.52
CA GLN A 141 -10.29 -18.50 -2.27
C GLN A 141 -10.58 -17.56 -1.09
N TRP A 142 -11.86 -17.37 -0.79
CA TRP A 142 -12.34 -16.39 0.22
C TRP A 142 -12.31 -16.88 1.66
N SER A 143 -12.17 -18.18 1.88
CA SER A 143 -12.16 -18.79 3.22
C SER A 143 -10.96 -19.68 3.43
N VAL A 144 -10.66 -20.55 2.47
CA VAL A 144 -9.54 -21.50 2.51
C VAL A 144 -8.62 -21.18 1.34
N ALA A 145 -7.35 -20.92 1.64
CA ALA A 145 -6.31 -20.72 0.64
C ALA A 145 -5.70 -22.07 0.26
N LEU A 146 -5.48 -22.28 -1.03
CA LEU A 146 -4.67 -23.36 -1.56
C LEU A 146 -3.21 -22.91 -1.71
N ASN A 147 -2.29 -23.85 -1.84
CA ASN A 147 -0.91 -23.55 -2.21
C ASN A 147 -0.81 -23.08 -3.69
N ARG A 148 0.41 -23.04 -4.25
CA ARG A 148 0.63 -22.57 -5.63
C ARG A 148 0.12 -23.57 -6.67
N GLU A 149 0.34 -24.86 -6.42
CA GLU A 149 -0.02 -25.95 -7.34
C GLU A 149 -1.51 -26.34 -7.25
N ASN A 150 -2.24 -25.76 -6.30
CA ASN A 150 -3.64 -26.04 -6.00
C ASN A 150 -3.92 -27.50 -5.62
N ASP A 151 -2.94 -28.19 -5.03
CA ASP A 151 -3.05 -29.60 -4.60
C ASP A 151 -3.10 -29.76 -3.07
N ALA A 152 -2.87 -28.69 -2.31
CA ALA A 152 -2.95 -28.69 -0.85
C ALA A 152 -3.45 -27.36 -0.28
N VAL A 153 -3.98 -27.39 0.95
CA VAL A 153 -4.32 -26.19 1.72
C VAL A 153 -3.04 -25.46 2.13
N ASN A 154 -3.08 -24.13 2.09
CA ASN A 154 -2.08 -23.26 2.68
C ASN A 154 -2.64 -22.67 3.97
N ASP A 155 -2.29 -23.28 5.10
CA ASP A 155 -2.81 -22.90 6.42
C ASP A 155 -2.42 -21.48 6.82
N ASN A 156 -1.20 -21.05 6.47
CA ASN A 156 -0.72 -19.69 6.76
C ASN A 156 -1.59 -18.63 6.07
N LEU A 157 -1.79 -18.75 4.75
CA LEU A 157 -2.64 -17.80 4.01
C LEU A 157 -4.11 -17.93 4.40
N THR A 158 -4.57 -19.13 4.76
CA THR A 158 -5.93 -19.35 5.27
C THR A 158 -6.15 -18.59 6.57
N ASN A 159 -5.18 -18.66 7.49
CA ASN A 159 -5.21 -17.91 8.74
C ASN A 159 -5.14 -16.40 8.51
N GLU A 160 -4.32 -15.93 7.57
CA GLU A 160 -4.28 -14.51 7.20
C GLU A 160 -5.60 -14.00 6.63
N ILE A 161 -6.24 -14.76 5.74
CA ILE A 161 -7.55 -14.42 5.17
C ILE A 161 -8.64 -14.41 6.25
N THR A 162 -8.58 -15.35 7.19
CA THR A 162 -9.54 -15.49 8.28
C THR A 162 -9.41 -14.36 9.30
N ASN A 163 -8.18 -13.99 9.64
CA ASN A 163 -7.88 -12.95 10.64
C ASN A 163 -7.72 -11.56 10.03
N LEU A 164 -8.03 -11.38 8.75
CA LEU A 164 -7.93 -10.08 8.08
C LEU A 164 -8.90 -9.08 8.70
N ASP A 165 -8.35 -8.07 9.35
CA ASP A 165 -9.13 -6.96 9.92
C ASP A 165 -8.88 -5.64 9.18
N VAL A 166 -9.80 -4.69 9.37
CA VAL A 166 -9.74 -3.39 8.72
C VAL A 166 -8.64 -2.48 9.28
N ILE A 167 -8.14 -2.76 10.49
CA ILE A 167 -7.08 -1.97 11.13
C ILE A 167 -5.75 -2.26 10.44
N GLU A 168 -5.48 -3.52 10.13
CA GLU A 168 -4.32 -3.92 9.35
C GLU A 168 -4.35 -3.29 7.95
N LEU A 169 -5.53 -3.16 7.33
CA LEU A 169 -5.68 -2.41 6.09
C LEU A 169 -5.38 -0.91 6.24
N TYR A 170 -5.70 -0.28 7.37
CA TYR A 170 -5.29 1.11 7.64
C TYR A 170 -3.78 1.25 7.72
N ARG A 171 -3.11 0.30 8.39
CA ARG A 171 -1.64 0.25 8.50
C ARG A 171 -0.99 0.17 7.14
N ARG A 172 -1.48 -0.75 6.31
CA ARG A 172 -1.01 -0.98 4.94
C ARG A 172 -1.22 0.24 4.05
N LYS A 173 -2.41 0.85 4.07
CA LYS A 173 -2.67 2.08 3.29
C LYS A 173 -1.77 3.24 3.69
N HIS A 174 -1.62 3.50 4.98
CA HIS A 174 -0.71 4.55 5.43
C HIS A 174 0.74 4.27 5.02
N ALA A 175 1.18 3.03 5.15
CA ALA A 175 2.53 2.63 4.74
C ALA A 175 2.76 2.79 3.24
N LEU A 176 1.80 2.39 2.40
CA LEU A 176 1.85 2.57 0.96
C LEU A 176 1.98 4.06 0.58
N GLU A 177 1.14 4.92 1.18
CA GLU A 177 1.17 6.37 0.91
C GLU A 177 2.54 6.96 1.29
N LYS A 178 3.07 6.61 2.47
CA LYS A 178 4.40 7.08 2.91
C LYS A 178 5.54 6.50 2.07
N LEU A 179 5.46 5.23 1.69
CA LEU A 179 6.46 4.59 0.83
C LEU A 179 6.50 5.28 -0.54
N ALA A 180 5.35 5.58 -1.13
CA ALA A 180 5.26 6.31 -2.38
C ALA A 180 5.85 7.71 -2.26
N SER A 181 5.52 8.46 -1.20
CA SER A 181 6.13 9.79 -0.96
C SER A 181 7.64 9.70 -0.76
N ILE A 182 8.15 8.72 -0.01
CA ILE A 182 9.60 8.54 0.17
C ILE A 182 10.30 8.32 -1.17
N LEU A 183 9.75 7.46 -2.04
CA LEU A 183 10.34 7.21 -3.34
C LEU A 183 10.22 8.41 -4.28
N GLU A 184 9.09 9.12 -4.27
CA GLU A 184 8.90 10.35 -5.03
C GLU A 184 9.92 11.42 -4.61
N ASP A 185 10.04 11.65 -3.30
CA ASP A 185 11.00 12.57 -2.71
C ASP A 185 12.42 12.24 -3.14
N ILE A 186 12.85 10.96 -3.05
CA ILE A 186 14.20 10.50 -3.41
C ILE A 186 14.48 10.70 -4.90
N VAL A 187 13.50 10.47 -5.77
CA VAL A 187 13.72 10.60 -7.22
C VAL A 187 13.72 12.06 -7.67
N GLU A 188 12.93 12.93 -7.03
CA GLU A 188 12.76 14.34 -7.44
C GLU A 188 13.94 15.26 -7.06
N SER A 189 14.54 15.12 -5.86
CA SER A 189 15.52 16.12 -5.36
C SER A 189 16.87 15.58 -4.80
N PRO A 190 17.67 14.79 -5.56
CA PRO A 190 18.89 14.02 -5.19
C PRO A 190 19.77 14.42 -3.98
N ASN A 191 20.00 15.71 -3.74
CA ASN A 191 21.23 16.12 -3.04
C ASN A 191 21.11 17.17 -1.92
N LYS A 192 19.96 17.79 -1.62
CA LYS A 192 19.88 18.78 -0.52
C LYS A 192 18.60 18.79 0.34
N ALA A 193 17.42 18.54 -0.22
CA ALA A 193 16.16 18.51 0.54
C ALA A 193 15.87 17.13 1.18
N HIS A 194 16.45 16.06 0.61
CA HIS A 194 16.05 14.69 0.90
C HIS A 194 16.23 14.17 2.31
N ARG A 195 17.41 14.35 2.92
CA ARG A 195 17.67 13.71 4.23
C ARG A 195 16.71 14.18 5.29
N ARG A 196 16.23 15.42 5.19
CA ARG A 196 15.19 15.93 6.06
C ARG A 196 13.84 15.33 5.64
N ASP A 197 13.48 15.44 4.37
CA ASP A 197 12.12 15.18 3.91
C ASP A 197 11.77 13.68 3.93
N TYR A 198 12.59 12.79 3.35
CA TYR A 198 12.31 11.34 3.42
C TYR A 198 12.45 10.81 4.85
N TRP A 199 13.36 11.37 5.66
CA TRP A 199 13.48 10.98 7.07
C TRP A 199 12.24 11.38 7.84
N THR A 200 11.66 12.56 7.58
CA THR A 200 10.36 12.96 8.12
C THR A 200 9.26 11.96 7.72
N HIS A 201 9.19 11.54 6.45
CA HIS A 201 8.23 10.52 6.03
C HIS A 201 8.46 9.17 6.72
N LEU A 202 9.71 8.78 6.91
CA LEU A 202 10.11 7.53 7.54
C LEU A 202 9.81 7.51 9.05
N THR A 203 10.14 8.59 9.76
CA THR A 203 9.80 8.77 11.18
C THR A 203 8.28 8.80 11.35
N ALA A 204 7.56 9.57 10.53
CA ALA A 204 6.10 9.58 10.56
C ALA A 204 5.48 8.21 10.26
N LEU A 205 6.11 7.43 9.37
CA LEU A 205 5.71 6.05 9.12
C LEU A 205 5.88 5.21 10.40
N GLU A 206 7.07 5.21 11.00
CA GLU A 206 7.38 4.42 12.19
C GLU A 206 6.49 4.77 13.38
N GLU A 207 6.30 6.07 13.66
CA GLU A 207 5.42 6.57 14.71
C GLU A 207 3.97 6.11 14.50
N LYS A 208 3.45 6.25 13.28
CA LYS A 208 2.08 5.84 12.99
C LYS A 208 1.92 4.32 13.03
N GLN A 209 2.93 3.55 12.61
CA GLN A 209 2.90 2.09 12.74
C GLN A 209 2.90 1.64 14.21
N ALA A 210 3.65 2.33 15.08
CA ALA A 210 3.62 2.10 16.52
C ALA A 210 2.25 2.45 17.11
N GLU A 211 1.64 3.56 16.68
CA GLU A 211 0.27 3.91 17.08
C GLU A 211 -0.73 2.84 16.67
N PHE A 212 -0.71 2.43 15.40
CA PHE A 212 -1.63 1.42 14.88
C PHE A 212 -1.47 0.05 15.55
N ALA A 213 -0.27 -0.31 16.02
CA ALA A 213 -0.06 -1.55 16.77
C ALA A 213 -0.87 -1.58 18.09
N THR A 214 -1.31 -0.42 18.59
CA THR A 214 -2.17 -0.33 19.78
C THR A 214 -3.67 -0.38 19.46
N TRP A 215 -4.03 -0.31 18.19
CA TRP A 215 -5.42 -0.31 17.72
C TRP A 215 -5.97 -1.74 17.71
N THR A 216 -7.23 -1.89 18.12
CA THR A 216 -7.92 -3.18 18.09
C THR A 216 -9.34 -3.00 17.60
N MET A 217 -9.92 -4.05 17.02
CA MET A 217 -11.31 -4.03 16.55
C MET A 217 -12.29 -3.66 17.68
N ARG A 218 -12.01 -4.12 18.91
CA ARG A 218 -12.76 -3.73 20.11
C ARG A 218 -12.72 -2.23 20.37
N LYS A 219 -11.53 -1.63 20.46
CA LYS A 219 -11.37 -0.17 20.68
C LYS A 219 -12.05 0.62 19.57
N LYS A 220 -11.94 0.16 18.32
CA LYS A 220 -12.62 0.78 17.17
C LYS A 220 -14.15 0.77 17.33
N ALA A 221 -14.73 -0.36 17.72
CA ALA A 221 -16.17 -0.48 17.97
C ALA A 221 -16.63 0.43 19.12
N GLU A 222 -15.87 0.49 20.21
CA GLU A 222 -16.11 1.41 21.34
C GLU A 222 -16.09 2.88 20.90
N GLN A 223 -15.07 3.28 20.15
CA GLN A 223 -14.95 4.64 19.62
C GLN A 223 -16.10 5.01 18.66
N LEU A 224 -16.48 4.10 17.77
CA LEU A 224 -17.61 4.32 16.86
C LEU A 224 -18.92 4.49 17.63
N THR A 225 -19.13 3.69 18.67
CA THR A 225 -20.34 3.75 19.52
C THR A 225 -20.39 5.06 20.29
N ALA A 226 -19.28 5.46 20.92
CA ALA A 226 -19.16 6.74 21.64
C ALA A 226 -19.33 7.95 20.70
N LYS A 227 -18.85 7.87 19.45
CA LYS A 227 -19.06 8.92 18.46
C LYS A 227 -20.53 9.03 18.04
N ARG A 228 -21.22 7.90 17.89
CA ARG A 228 -22.65 7.86 17.54
C ARG A 228 -23.53 8.41 18.66
N SER A 229 -23.23 8.12 19.93
CA SER A 229 -24.01 8.62 21.07
C SER A 229 -23.85 10.14 21.31
N ARG A 230 -22.76 10.74 20.81
CA ARG A 230 -22.52 12.19 20.87
C ARG A 230 -23.06 12.95 19.66
N ALA A 231 -23.43 12.26 18.59
CA ALA A 231 -24.08 12.89 17.46
C ALA A 231 -25.51 13.26 17.88
N PRO A 232 -25.96 14.52 17.73
CA PRO A 232 -27.35 14.85 17.98
C PRO A 232 -28.22 13.94 17.12
N GLU A 233 -29.28 13.37 17.71
CA GLU A 233 -30.30 12.65 16.95
C GLU A 233 -30.77 13.57 15.83
N GLY A 234 -30.48 13.19 14.59
CA GLY A 234 -30.83 13.99 13.43
C GLY A 234 -32.34 14.13 13.36
N LYS A 235 -32.79 15.38 13.33
CA LYS A 235 -34.08 15.79 12.76
C LYS A 235 -34.21 15.31 11.32
#